data_AF-A0A2I4H1R8-F1
#
_entry.id   AF-A0A2I4H1R8-F1
#
_cell.length_a   1.000
_cell.length_b   1.000
_cell.length_c   1.000
_cell.angle_alpha   90.00
_cell.angle_beta   90.00
_cell.angle_gamma   90.00
#
_symmetry.space_group_name_H-M   'P 1'
#
loop_
_entity.id
_entity.type
_entity.pdbx_description
1 polymer ?
#
loop_
_entity_poly.entity_id
_entity_poly.type
_entity_poly.pdbx_seq_one_letter_code
_entity_poly.pdbx_strand_id
1 'polypeptide(L)'
;MAAESNPSSSHNLRIIVESNPSESRLTELNIKCWPKWGCSPGKYQLKFDAEETCYLLRGKVKAYPKGSSSSVVEFGAGDLVTIPKGLSCTWDVSVAVDKYYKFESNSSSSS
;
A
#
# COMPACT_ATOMS: atom_id res chain seq x y z
N MET A 1 -10.01 -22.61 -35.55
CA MET A 1 -8.73 -22.60 -34.81
C MET A 1 -8.74 -21.40 -33.87
N ALA A 2 -8.35 -21.64 -32.61
CA ALA A 2 -8.54 -20.78 -31.45
C ALA A 2 -7.63 -19.55 -31.44
N ALA A 3 -8.11 -18.47 -30.81
CA ALA A 3 -7.40 -17.71 -29.77
C ALA A 3 -8.33 -16.63 -29.20
N GLU A 4 -9.11 -16.98 -28.17
CA GLU A 4 -9.55 -16.01 -27.17
C GLU A 4 -8.29 -15.35 -26.59
N SER A 5 -8.04 -14.11 -26.97
CA SER A 5 -7.13 -13.25 -26.22
C SER A 5 -7.99 -12.31 -25.42
N ASN A 6 -8.47 -12.77 -24.25
CA ASN A 6 -8.84 -11.88 -23.17
C ASN A 6 -7.59 -11.03 -22.89
N PRO A 7 -7.57 -9.71 -23.10
CA PRO A 7 -6.53 -8.89 -22.51
C PRO A 7 -6.83 -8.87 -21.01
N SER A 8 -6.23 -9.85 -20.32
CA SER A 8 -5.83 -9.86 -18.92
C SER A 8 -6.32 -8.65 -18.14
N SER A 9 -7.27 -8.90 -17.25
CA SER A 9 -7.74 -8.05 -16.16
C SER A 9 -6.88 -6.80 -16.01
N SER A 10 -7.39 -5.65 -16.48
CA SER A 10 -6.80 -4.33 -16.25
C SER A 10 -6.55 -4.17 -14.76
N HIS A 11 -5.37 -4.57 -14.32
CA HIS A 11 -4.97 -4.52 -12.92
C HIS A 11 -4.71 -3.05 -12.66
N ASN A 12 -5.74 -2.39 -12.11
CA ASN A 12 -5.64 -1.04 -11.60
C ASN A 12 -4.69 -1.07 -10.39
N LEU A 13 -3.38 -1.09 -10.67
CA LEU A 13 -2.32 -0.99 -9.67
C LEU A 13 -2.27 0.44 -9.13
N ARG A 14 -3.31 0.80 -8.38
CA ARG A 14 -3.44 2.12 -7.75
C ARG A 14 -3.29 1.99 -6.24
N ILE A 15 -2.56 2.92 -5.65
CA ILE A 15 -2.46 3.06 -4.20
C ILE A 15 -3.80 3.64 -3.73
N ILE A 16 -4.45 2.97 -2.77
CA ILE A 16 -5.69 3.45 -2.15
C ILE A 16 -5.31 4.10 -0.83
N VAL A 17 -5.74 5.35 -0.63
CA VAL A 17 -5.55 6.08 0.62
C VAL A 17 -6.92 6.36 1.21
N GLU A 18 -7.15 5.85 2.41
CA GLU A 18 -8.32 6.12 3.23
C GLU A 18 -7.89 7.05 4.37
N SER A 19 -8.26 8.33 4.23
CA SER A 19 -7.91 9.35 5.22
C SER A 19 -8.86 9.34 6.40
N ASN A 20 -8.29 9.28 7.60
CA ASN A 20 -9.02 9.24 8.86
C ASN A 20 -10.09 8.12 8.90
N PRO A 21 -9.66 6.84 8.79
CA PRO A 21 -10.55 5.69 8.91
C PRO A 21 -11.23 5.67 10.29
N SER A 22 -12.45 5.18 10.36
CA SER A 22 -13.18 5.04 11.63
C SER A 22 -12.46 4.08 12.58
N GLU A 23 -12.57 4.31 13.89
CA GLU A 23 -11.95 3.43 14.91
C GLU A 23 -12.42 1.98 14.80
N SER A 24 -13.68 1.75 14.43
CA SER A 24 -14.23 0.41 14.14
C SER A 24 -13.45 -0.27 13.02
N ARG A 25 -13.17 0.43 11.92
CA ARG A 25 -12.41 -0.10 10.77
C ARG A 25 -11.00 -0.50 11.18
N LEU A 26 -10.32 0.34 11.98
CA LEU A 26 -8.98 0.05 12.51
C LEU A 26 -8.98 -1.16 13.44
N THR A 27 -10.05 -1.31 14.24
CA THR A 27 -10.23 -2.43 15.16
C THR A 27 -10.55 -3.73 14.43
N GLU A 28 -11.41 -3.69 13.41
CA GLU A 28 -11.73 -4.83 12.54
C GLU A 28 -10.48 -5.33 11.79
N LEU A 29 -9.65 -4.42 11.31
CA LEU A 29 -8.35 -4.74 10.71
C LEU A 29 -7.31 -5.23 11.73
N ASN A 30 -7.59 -5.03 13.02
CA ASN A 30 -6.72 -5.35 14.14
C ASN A 30 -5.31 -4.76 13.98
N ILE A 31 -5.24 -3.48 13.57
CA ILE A 31 -3.97 -2.79 13.27
C ILE A 31 -2.99 -2.77 14.45
N LYS A 32 -3.50 -2.92 15.68
CA LYS A 32 -2.69 -2.97 16.90
C LYS A 32 -1.85 -4.25 17.00
N CYS A 33 -2.25 -5.31 16.30
CA CYS A 33 -1.51 -6.58 16.23
C CYS A 33 -0.49 -6.59 15.08
N TRP A 34 -0.54 -5.61 14.19
CA TRP A 34 0.38 -5.54 13.06
C TRP A 34 1.79 -5.16 13.53
N PRO A 35 2.83 -5.65 12.85
CA PRO A 35 4.19 -5.19 13.10
C PRO A 35 4.30 -3.67 12.85
N LYS A 36 5.12 -3.03 13.68
CA LYS A 36 5.49 -1.61 13.50
C LYS A 36 6.73 -1.53 12.63
N TRP A 37 6.71 -0.56 11.73
CA TRP A 37 7.87 -0.18 10.94
C TRP A 37 8.06 1.32 11.01
N GLY A 38 9.32 1.75 11.05
CA GLY A 38 9.66 3.15 11.01
C GLY A 38 10.90 3.41 10.17
N CYS A 39 10.97 4.60 9.58
CA CYS A 39 12.08 4.96 8.70
C CYS A 39 12.32 6.47 8.67
N SER A 40 13.60 6.84 8.55
CA SER A 40 14.05 8.22 8.45
C SER A 40 13.65 8.86 7.11
N PRO A 41 13.53 10.21 7.06
CA PRO A 41 13.25 10.92 5.81
C PRO A 41 14.30 10.62 4.75
N GLY A 42 13.85 10.43 3.50
CA GLY A 42 14.66 9.95 2.39
C GLY A 42 13.81 9.39 1.24
N LYS A 43 14.49 8.98 0.17
CA LYS A 43 13.84 8.38 -1.01
C LYS A 43 14.08 6.87 -1.04
N TYR A 44 13.00 6.10 -1.08
CA TYR A 44 13.04 4.65 -1.07
C TYR A 44 12.34 4.08 -2.29
N GLN A 45 13.01 3.20 -3.02
CA GLN A 45 12.40 2.48 -4.13
C GLN A 45 11.82 1.18 -3.60
N LEU A 46 10.51 1.04 -3.66
CA LEU A 46 9.77 -0.10 -3.12
C LEU A 46 9.10 -0.87 -4.25
N LYS A 47 9.18 -2.19 -4.13
CA LYS A 47 8.48 -3.15 -4.97
C LYS A 47 7.63 -4.01 -4.06
N PHE A 48 6.33 -4.05 -4.32
CA PHE A 48 5.38 -4.78 -3.51
C PHE A 48 5.08 -6.11 -4.19
N ASP A 49 5.71 -7.20 -3.73
CA ASP A 49 5.48 -8.55 -4.25
C ASP A 49 4.20 -9.22 -3.67
N ALA A 50 3.58 -8.58 -2.68
CA ALA A 50 2.28 -8.90 -2.12
C ALA A 50 1.48 -7.60 -1.88
N GLU A 51 0.17 -7.72 -1.67
CA GLU A 51 -0.63 -6.58 -1.25
C GLU A 51 -0.23 -6.18 0.17
N GLU A 52 0.12 -4.92 0.37
CA GLU A 52 0.46 -4.36 1.68
C GLU A 52 -0.64 -3.40 2.09
N THR A 53 -1.23 -3.60 3.27
CA THR A 53 -2.02 -2.58 3.93
C THR A 53 -1.22 -2.01 5.09
N CYS A 54 -1.12 -0.69 5.16
CA CYS A 54 -0.39 -0.02 6.21
C CYS A 54 -1.13 1.20 6.75
N TYR A 55 -1.06 1.40 8.06
CA TYR A 55 -1.65 2.55 8.74
C TYR A 55 -0.54 3.44 9.28
N LEU A 56 -0.47 4.68 8.81
CA LEU A 56 0.55 5.62 9.23
C LEU A 56 0.16 6.26 10.57
N LEU A 57 1.00 6.08 11.58
CA LEU A 57 0.90 6.77 12.87
C LEU A 57 1.55 8.15 12.83
N ARG A 58 2.63 8.26 12.06
CA ARG A 58 3.39 9.50 11.90
C ARG A 58 4.09 9.53 10.54
N GLY A 59 4.40 10.74 10.09
CA GLY A 59 5.21 10.97 8.90
C GLY A 59 4.42 11.57 7.76
N LYS A 60 5.14 11.85 6.67
CA LYS A 60 4.59 12.37 5.42
C LYS A 60 5.35 11.76 4.27
N VAL A 61 4.62 11.12 3.36
CA VAL A 61 5.17 10.37 2.24
C VAL A 61 4.49 10.80 0.95
N LYS A 62 5.29 11.00 -0.10
CA LYS A 62 4.79 11.08 -1.48
C LYS A 62 5.20 9.81 -2.20
N ALA A 63 4.23 8.99 -2.58
CA ALA A 63 4.45 7.80 -3.38
C ALA A 63 4.32 8.13 -4.88
N TYR A 64 5.35 7.75 -5.62
CA TYR A 64 5.45 7.90 -7.08
C TYR A 64 5.32 6.52 -7.72
N PRO A 65 4.09 6.04 -8.01
CA PRO A 65 3.86 4.78 -8.72
C PRO A 65 4.50 4.77 -10.11
N LYS A 66 5.18 3.67 -10.46
CA LYS A 66 5.74 3.44 -11.79
C LYS A 66 4.70 2.74 -12.67
N GLY A 67 4.30 3.41 -13.76
CA GLY A 67 3.34 2.90 -14.73
C GLY A 67 2.53 4.05 -15.34
N SER A 68 2.43 4.07 -16.67
CA SER A 68 1.88 5.17 -17.47
C SER A 68 0.56 5.70 -16.91
N SER A 69 0.58 6.96 -16.44
CA SER A 69 -0.55 7.77 -15.93
C SER A 69 -0.95 7.63 -14.46
N SER A 70 -0.17 6.98 -13.60
CA SER A 70 -0.45 7.01 -12.15
C SER A 70 0.04 8.32 -11.51
N SER A 71 -0.88 9.16 -11.02
CA SER A 71 -0.55 10.39 -10.29
C SER A 71 0.22 10.11 -9.01
N VAL A 72 1.02 11.08 -8.57
CA VAL A 72 1.64 11.06 -7.24
C VAL A 72 0.56 10.97 -6.17
N VAL A 73 0.78 10.10 -5.18
CA VAL A 73 -0.14 9.88 -4.08
C VAL A 73 0.54 10.36 -2.80
N GLU A 74 -0.08 11.31 -2.10
CA GLU A 74 0.44 11.82 -0.83
C GLU A 74 -0.39 11.26 0.33
N PHE A 75 0.29 10.78 1.37
CA PHE A 75 -0.34 10.27 2.59
C PHE A 75 0.58 10.50 3.79
N GLY A 76 0.01 10.51 4.99
CA GLY A 76 0.70 10.83 6.23
C GLY A 76 0.00 10.25 7.45
N ALA A 77 0.33 10.81 8.62
CA ALA A 77 -0.23 10.40 9.91
C ALA A 77 -1.77 10.37 9.89
N GLY A 78 -2.35 9.23 10.28
CA GLY A 78 -3.80 9.01 10.30
C GLY A 78 -4.37 8.36 9.05
N ASP A 79 -3.57 8.16 7.99
CA ASP A 79 -4.03 7.54 6.75
C ASP A 79 -3.83 6.01 6.75
N LEU A 80 -4.83 5.28 6.27
CA LEU A 80 -4.75 3.86 5.94
C LEU A 80 -4.49 3.70 4.45
N VAL A 81 -3.39 3.06 4.10
CA VAL A 81 -2.89 2.96 2.74
C VAL A 81 -2.81 1.50 2.32
N THR A 82 -3.50 1.16 1.23
CA THR A 82 -3.45 -0.17 0.62
C THR A 82 -2.71 -0.10 -0.70
N ILE A 83 -1.66 -0.91 -0.81
CA ILE A 83 -0.77 -0.99 -1.96
C ILE A 83 -0.94 -2.36 -2.61
N PRO A 84 -1.40 -2.43 -3.87
CA PRO A 84 -1.67 -3.70 -4.53
C PRO A 84 -0.39 -4.46 -4.87
N LYS A 85 -0.49 -5.79 -4.86
CA LYS A 85 0.56 -6.69 -5.32
C LYS A 85 1.00 -6.34 -6.75
N GLY A 86 2.31 -6.32 -6.98
CA GLY A 86 2.92 -6.02 -8.27
C GLY A 86 3.20 -4.54 -8.49
N LEU A 87 2.75 -3.65 -7.60
CA LEU A 87 3.06 -2.23 -7.71
C LEU A 87 4.56 -1.98 -7.43
N SER A 88 5.18 -1.17 -8.27
CA SER A 88 6.48 -0.56 -7.98
C SER A 88 6.30 0.93 -7.81
N CYS A 89 6.77 1.51 -6.71
CA CYS A 89 6.69 2.95 -6.49
C CYS A 89 7.91 3.48 -5.75
N THR A 90 8.18 4.78 -5.88
CA THR A 90 9.21 5.45 -5.09
C THR A 90 8.54 6.23 -3.97
N TRP A 91 8.91 5.99 -2.73
CA TRP A 91 8.44 6.76 -1.58
C TRP A 91 9.44 7.89 -1.31
N ASP A 92 8.99 9.13 -1.42
CA ASP A 92 9.70 10.32 -0.94
C ASP A 92 9.18 10.66 0.45
N VAL A 93 9.95 10.28 1.47
CA VAL A 93 9.60 10.47 2.86
C VAL A 93 10.14 11.83 3.31
N SER A 94 9.26 12.81 3.43
CA SER A 94 9.64 14.17 3.88
C SER A 94 9.79 14.25 5.41
N VAL A 95 9.03 13.45 6.14
CA VAL A 95 9.05 13.37 7.62
C VAL A 95 9.13 11.90 8.02
N ALA A 96 9.96 11.58 9.00
CA ALA A 96 10.14 10.23 9.51
C ALA A 96 8.80 9.51 9.70
N VAL A 97 8.70 8.31 9.15
CA VAL A 97 7.48 7.52 9.12
C VAL A 97 7.48 6.57 10.30
N ASP A 98 6.32 6.46 10.93
CA ASP A 98 5.96 5.34 11.81
C ASP A 98 4.65 4.77 11.28
N LYS A 99 4.61 3.48 10.94
CA LYS A 99 3.41 2.83 10.42
C LYS A 99 3.24 1.42 10.99
N TYR A 100 2.00 0.99 11.11
CA TYR A 100 1.66 -0.42 11.17
C TYR A 100 1.55 -0.97 9.75
N TYR A 101 2.01 -2.18 9.49
CA TYR A 101 1.91 -2.78 8.17
C TYR A 101 1.50 -4.26 8.25
N LYS A 102 0.77 -4.72 7.25
CA LYS A 102 0.39 -6.11 7.08
C LYS A 102 0.49 -6.46 5.60
N PHE A 103 1.17 -7.55 5.31
CA PHE A 103 1.12 -8.16 3.99
C PHE A 103 -0.04 -9.15 3.96
N GLU A 104 -0.85 -9.10 2.91
CA GLU A 104 -1.79 -10.17 2.62
C GLU A 104 -0.96 -11.38 2.18
N SER A 105 -0.77 -12.30 3.13
CA SER A 105 -0.23 -13.61 2.83
C SER A 105 -1.27 -14.31 1.96
N ASN A 106 -0.94 -14.55 0.69
CA ASN A 106 -1.76 -15.31 -0.22
C ASN A 106 -1.77 -16.78 0.24
N SER A 107 -2.46 -17.07 1.34
CA SER A 107 -2.86 -18.41 1.70
C SER A 107 -3.93 -18.78 0.71
N SER A 108 -3.51 -19.36 -0.41
CA SER A 108 -4.36 -20.27 -1.16
C SER A 108 -4.72 -21.41 -0.22
N SER A 109 -5.70 -21.17 0.66
CA SER A 109 -6.42 -22.23 1.34
C SER A 109 -7.35 -22.82 0.29
N SER A 110 -6.77 -23.64 -0.58
CA SER A 110 -7.51 -24.65 -1.30
C SER A 110 -8.06 -25.60 -0.24
N SER A 111 -9.34 -25.44 0.10
CA SER A 111 -10.12 -26.44 0.82
C SER A 111 -11.18 -26.97 -0.13
#